data_AF-A0A146K4Y5-F1
#
_entry.id   AF-A0A146K4Y5-F1
#
_cell.length_a   1.000
_cell.length_b   1.000
_cell.length_c   1.000
_cell.angle_alpha   90.00
_cell.angle_beta   90.00
_cell.angle_gamma   90.00
#
_symmetry.space_group_name_H-M   'P 1'
#
loop_
_entity.id
_entity.type
_entity.pdbx_description
1 polymer ?
#
loop_
_entity_poly.entity_id
_entity_poly.type
_entity_poly.pdbx_seq_one_letter_code
_entity_poly.pdbx_strand_id
1 'polypeptide(L)'
;AALSSYGGFCQSQLKLLYMPSLLRVDTGVFSLSKIVEVRLSKLSTLASNSFSFCSLLEKFTALNLLNISEFCFSGCSNLKSVLAPKAIIANNAFKNCSALSLVLAINKDYESTTYFAQKCNCPQCKGTFQFCRSNNKMTNCRLDMLNMMDTY
;
A
#
# COMPACT_ATOMS: atom_id res chain seq x y z
N ALA A 1 -9.57 -17.40 8.18
CA ALA A 1 -9.93 -16.31 9.10
C ALA A 1 -10.16 -15.02 8.31
N ALA A 2 -11.23 -14.28 8.62
CA ALA A 2 -11.55 -12.99 8.04
C ALA A 2 -11.82 -11.99 9.16
N LEU A 3 -11.45 -10.72 8.99
CA LEU A 3 -11.87 -9.64 9.85
C LEU A 3 -13.00 -8.90 9.17
N SER A 4 -14.21 -8.99 9.74
CA SER A 4 -15.39 -8.29 9.24
C SER A 4 -15.49 -6.88 9.79
N SER A 5 -16.31 -6.02 9.15
CA SER A 5 -16.53 -4.62 9.54
C SER A 5 -16.94 -4.40 11.01
N TYR A 6 -17.39 -5.45 11.70
CA TYR A 6 -17.75 -5.44 13.12
C TYR A 6 -16.57 -5.77 14.06
N GLY A 7 -15.41 -6.16 13.51
CA GLY A 7 -14.19 -6.44 14.25
C GLY A 7 -13.45 -5.15 14.61
N GLY A 8 -13.61 -4.70 15.85
CA GLY A 8 -13.17 -3.39 16.39
C GLY A 8 -11.67 -3.11 16.42
N PHE A 9 -11.04 -2.93 15.25
CA PHE A 9 -9.69 -2.36 15.13
C PHE A 9 -9.67 -0.92 14.61
N CYS A 10 -10.85 -0.33 14.32
CA CYS A 10 -10.98 1.09 14.10
C CYS A 10 -10.46 1.85 15.33
N GLN A 11 -9.60 2.86 15.14
CA GLN A 11 -8.96 3.62 16.24
C GLN A 11 -8.07 2.79 17.19
N SER A 12 -7.67 1.58 16.78
CA SER A 12 -6.79 0.73 17.58
C SER A 12 -5.46 1.42 17.89
N GLN A 13 -4.91 1.15 19.09
CA GLN A 13 -3.60 1.65 19.54
C GLN A 13 -2.45 0.66 19.24
N LEU A 14 -2.72 -0.40 18.46
CA LEU A 14 -1.70 -1.37 18.07
C LEU A 14 -0.60 -0.69 17.25
N LYS A 15 0.66 -1.05 17.50
CA LYS A 15 1.82 -0.56 16.73
C LYS A 15 2.20 -1.49 15.57
N LEU A 16 2.12 -2.80 15.79
CA LEU A 16 2.46 -3.82 14.81
C LEU A 16 1.26 -4.76 14.63
N LEU A 17 0.87 -4.99 13.39
CA LEU A 17 -0.13 -5.99 13.01
C LEU A 17 0.55 -7.13 12.25
N TYR A 18 0.71 -8.27 12.92
CA TYR A 18 1.24 -9.50 12.33
C TYR A 18 0.17 -10.60 12.40
N MET A 19 -0.41 -10.96 11.25
CA MET A 19 -1.41 -12.05 11.17
C MET A 19 -1.16 -12.90 9.92
N PRO A 20 -0.28 -13.91 10.01
CA PRO A 20 0.16 -14.68 8.85
C PRO A 20 -0.92 -15.60 8.26
N SER A 21 -2.06 -15.78 8.94
CA SER A 21 -3.17 -16.64 8.49
C SER A 21 -4.45 -15.87 8.18
N LEU A 22 -4.39 -14.53 8.22
CA LEU A 22 -5.52 -13.69 7.83
C LEU A 22 -5.69 -13.70 6.32
N LEU A 23 -6.89 -14.04 5.84
CA LEU A 23 -7.17 -14.15 4.40
C LEU A 23 -7.89 -12.92 3.85
N ARG A 24 -8.77 -12.32 4.65
CA ARG A 24 -9.63 -11.21 4.21
C ARG A 24 -9.73 -10.13 5.28
N VAL A 25 -9.71 -8.89 4.83
CA VAL A 25 -9.97 -7.69 5.64
C VAL A 25 -11.10 -6.91 4.96
N ASP A 26 -12.19 -6.72 5.69
CA ASP A 26 -13.36 -6.00 5.22
C ASP A 26 -13.21 -4.48 5.35
N THR A 27 -14.19 -3.76 4.80
CA THR A 27 -14.18 -2.31 4.66
C THR A 27 -13.97 -1.62 6.00
N GLY A 28 -12.96 -0.75 6.07
CA GLY A 28 -12.73 0.14 7.21
C GLY A 28 -12.24 -0.52 8.50
N VAL A 29 -11.94 -1.82 8.51
CA VAL A 29 -11.57 -2.57 9.74
C VAL A 29 -10.45 -1.91 10.53
N PHE A 30 -9.43 -1.37 9.85
CA PHE A 30 -8.30 -0.68 10.48
C PHE A 30 -8.31 0.83 10.23
N SER A 31 -9.43 1.42 9.81
CA SER A 31 -9.50 2.87 9.59
C SER A 31 -9.16 3.63 10.88
N LEU A 32 -8.48 4.78 10.73
CA LEU A 32 -8.04 5.65 11.84
C LEU A 32 -7.14 4.94 12.89
N SER A 33 -6.60 3.77 12.55
CA SER A 33 -5.75 3.01 13.46
C SER A 33 -4.36 3.65 13.59
N LYS A 34 -3.73 3.45 14.75
CA LYS A 34 -2.38 3.93 15.07
C LYS A 34 -1.29 2.90 14.76
N ILE A 35 -1.60 1.93 13.90
CA ILE A 35 -0.65 0.91 13.43
C ILE A 35 0.49 1.58 12.65
N VAL A 36 1.71 1.17 12.96
CA VAL A 36 2.96 1.61 12.33
C VAL A 36 3.40 0.63 11.26
N GLU A 37 3.21 -0.66 11.48
CA GLU A 37 3.64 -1.71 10.55
C GLU A 37 2.62 -2.84 10.41
N VAL A 38 2.41 -3.30 9.18
CA VAL A 38 1.47 -4.37 8.84
C VAL A 38 2.17 -5.46 8.04
N ARG A 39 2.04 -6.71 8.49
CA ARG A 39 2.57 -7.91 7.84
C ARG A 39 1.50 -9.00 7.74
N LEU A 40 0.97 -9.21 6.54
CA LEU A 40 -0.17 -10.10 6.26
C LEU A 40 0.14 -11.04 5.09
N SER A 41 0.96 -12.07 5.33
CA SER A 41 1.54 -12.91 4.28
C SER A 41 0.54 -13.73 3.48
N LYS A 42 -0.58 -14.20 4.07
CA LYS A 42 -1.63 -14.97 3.38
C LYS A 42 -2.85 -14.13 2.97
N LEU A 43 -2.82 -12.81 3.17
CA LEU A 43 -3.95 -11.96 2.82
C LEU A 43 -4.16 -11.96 1.31
N SER A 44 -5.35 -12.35 0.87
CA SER A 44 -5.75 -12.35 -0.54
C SER A 44 -6.63 -11.16 -0.90
N THR A 45 -7.40 -10.66 0.08
CA THR A 45 -8.47 -9.67 -0.15
C THR A 45 -8.39 -8.53 0.86
N LEU A 46 -8.37 -7.31 0.34
CA LEU A 46 -8.36 -6.08 1.11
C LEU A 46 -9.44 -5.13 0.57
N ALA A 47 -10.46 -4.87 1.36
CA ALA A 47 -11.59 -4.04 0.96
C ALA A 47 -11.27 -2.54 0.96
N SER A 48 -12.18 -1.72 0.42
CA SER A 48 -12.04 -0.27 0.36
C SER A 48 -11.89 0.33 1.76
N ASN A 49 -11.15 1.43 1.88
CA ASN A 49 -10.92 2.15 3.15
C ASN A 49 -10.32 1.32 4.31
N SER A 50 -9.86 0.09 4.08
CA SER A 50 -9.43 -0.81 5.17
C SER A 50 -8.39 -0.20 6.10
N PHE A 51 -7.48 0.63 5.58
CA PHE A 51 -6.44 1.35 6.32
C PHE A 51 -6.54 2.86 6.14
N SER A 52 -7.72 3.41 5.83
CA SER A 52 -7.84 4.86 5.61
C SER A 52 -7.49 5.64 6.88
N PHE A 53 -6.81 6.77 6.72
CA PHE A 53 -6.39 7.67 7.79
C PHE A 53 -5.53 7.03 8.90
N CYS A 54 -4.82 5.92 8.60
CA CYS A 54 -3.79 5.40 9.47
C CYS A 54 -2.54 6.30 9.41
N SER A 55 -2.62 7.46 10.08
CA SER A 55 -1.59 8.51 9.99
C SER A 55 -0.20 8.08 10.49
N LEU A 56 -0.10 7.01 11.28
CA LEU A 56 1.17 6.47 11.79
C LEU A 56 1.70 5.29 10.98
N LEU A 57 0.93 4.77 10.02
CA LEU A 57 1.33 3.60 9.25
C LEU A 57 2.52 3.98 8.37
N GLU A 58 3.65 3.29 8.54
CA GLU A 58 4.87 3.49 7.77
C GLU A 58 5.10 2.40 6.74
N LYS A 59 4.77 1.14 7.09
CA LYS A 59 5.08 -0.03 6.26
C LYS A 59 3.91 -1.00 6.16
N PHE A 60 3.61 -1.41 4.93
CA PHE A 60 2.62 -2.46 4.66
C PHE A 60 3.23 -3.56 3.79
N THR A 61 3.04 -4.82 4.19
CA THR A 61 3.50 -5.99 3.43
C THR A 61 2.43 -7.07 3.38
N ALA A 62 1.99 -7.41 2.16
CA ALA A 62 1.07 -8.51 1.89
C ALA A 62 1.38 -9.13 0.52
N LEU A 63 2.28 -10.11 0.50
CA LEU A 63 2.87 -10.64 -0.73
C LEU A 63 1.89 -11.40 -1.63
N ASN A 64 0.81 -11.94 -1.05
CA ASN A 64 -0.23 -12.68 -1.76
C ASN A 64 -1.50 -11.85 -2.02
N LEU A 65 -1.46 -10.55 -1.71
CA LEU A 65 -2.60 -9.68 -1.92
C LEU A 65 -2.88 -9.53 -3.42
N LEU A 66 -4.15 -9.67 -3.80
CA LEU A 66 -4.56 -9.61 -5.21
C LEU A 66 -5.08 -8.22 -5.60
N ASN A 67 -5.58 -7.44 -4.66
CA ASN A 67 -6.17 -6.13 -4.94
C ASN A 67 -5.89 -5.15 -3.80
N ILE A 68 -5.51 -3.92 -4.17
CA ILE A 68 -5.56 -2.75 -3.28
C ILE A 68 -6.73 -1.90 -3.74
N SER A 69 -7.81 -1.95 -2.96
CA SER A 69 -9.08 -1.30 -3.27
C SER A 69 -9.04 0.23 -3.17
N GLU A 70 -10.11 0.88 -3.63
CA GLU A 70 -10.23 2.34 -3.63
C GLU A 70 -10.06 2.90 -2.21
N PHE A 71 -9.31 4.01 -2.10
CA PHE A 71 -9.02 4.71 -0.85
C PHE A 71 -8.43 3.86 0.28
N CYS A 72 -7.93 2.65 -0.01
CA CYS A 72 -7.51 1.70 1.02
C CYS A 72 -6.49 2.29 2.01
N PHE A 73 -5.54 3.09 1.51
CA PHE A 73 -4.53 3.79 2.31
C PHE A 73 -4.72 5.31 2.27
N SER A 74 -5.89 5.81 1.90
CA SER A 74 -6.14 7.25 1.78
C SER A 74 -5.84 7.97 3.10
N GLY A 75 -5.02 9.01 3.08
CA GLY A 75 -4.66 9.80 4.26
C GLY A 75 -3.60 9.16 5.17
N CYS A 76 -2.94 8.07 4.75
CA CYS A 76 -1.78 7.53 5.47
C CYS A 76 -0.54 8.40 5.19
N SER A 77 -0.46 9.56 5.84
CA SER A 77 0.57 10.58 5.56
C SER A 77 2.01 10.12 5.82
N ASN A 78 2.22 9.17 6.74
CA ASN A 78 3.53 8.59 7.06
C ASN A 78 3.86 7.29 6.32
N LEU A 79 2.97 6.80 5.44
CA LEU A 79 3.19 5.54 4.74
C LEU A 79 4.35 5.69 3.77
N LYS A 80 5.46 5.00 4.05
CA LYS A 80 6.71 5.05 3.27
C LYS A 80 6.77 3.96 2.22
N SER A 81 6.31 2.74 2.55
CA SER A 81 6.47 1.57 1.69
C SER A 81 5.28 0.61 1.70
N VAL A 82 4.90 0.13 0.52
CA VAL A 82 3.87 -0.89 0.31
C VAL A 82 4.40 -2.01 -0.57
N LEU A 83 4.41 -3.22 -0.04
CA LEU A 83 4.89 -4.43 -0.72
C LEU A 83 3.72 -5.40 -0.95
N ALA A 84 3.17 -5.38 -2.16
CA ALA A 84 2.06 -6.23 -2.60
C ALA A 84 2.21 -6.57 -4.09
N PRO A 85 3.26 -7.32 -4.49
CA PRO A 85 3.68 -7.49 -5.88
C PRO A 85 2.61 -8.05 -6.82
N LYS A 86 1.66 -8.82 -6.29
CA LYS A 86 0.56 -9.41 -7.07
C LYS A 86 -0.70 -8.53 -7.11
N ALA A 87 -0.71 -7.43 -6.35
CA ALA A 87 -1.92 -6.67 -6.11
C ALA A 87 -2.16 -5.66 -7.21
N ILE A 88 -3.38 -5.63 -7.72
CA ILE A 88 -3.82 -4.62 -8.66
C ILE A 88 -4.27 -3.37 -7.89
N ILE A 89 -3.74 -2.19 -8.24
CA ILE A 89 -4.03 -0.93 -7.54
C ILE A 89 -5.27 -0.24 -8.12
N ALA A 90 -6.27 0.07 -7.28
CA ALA A 90 -7.41 0.90 -7.66
C ALA A 90 -7.06 2.40 -7.76
N ASN A 91 -7.97 3.20 -8.32
CA ASN A 91 -7.85 4.66 -8.29
C ASN A 91 -7.83 5.17 -6.84
N ASN A 92 -7.09 6.25 -6.59
CA ASN A 92 -7.03 6.91 -5.28
C ASN A 92 -6.65 6.04 -4.06
N ALA A 93 -6.16 4.80 -4.27
CA ALA A 93 -5.76 3.90 -3.19
C ALA A 93 -4.77 4.54 -2.20
N PHE A 94 -3.92 5.44 -2.70
CA PHE A 94 -2.90 6.18 -1.95
C PHE A 94 -3.15 7.68 -1.91
N LYS A 95 -4.41 8.14 -1.96
CA LYS A 95 -4.75 9.56 -1.86
C LYS A 95 -4.11 10.17 -0.60
N ASN A 96 -3.46 11.32 -0.72
CA ASN A 96 -2.84 12.03 0.41
C ASN A 96 -1.79 11.21 1.20
N CYS A 97 -1.08 10.28 0.55
CA CYS A 97 0.06 9.57 1.16
C CYS A 97 1.37 10.32 0.86
N SER A 98 1.63 11.41 1.58
CA SER A 98 2.74 12.35 1.29
C SER A 98 4.14 11.75 1.45
N ALA A 99 4.33 10.79 2.36
CA ALA A 99 5.61 10.13 2.58
C ALA A 99 5.85 8.90 1.69
N LEU A 100 4.91 8.58 0.78
CA LEU A 100 4.94 7.33 0.02
C LEU A 100 6.06 7.35 -1.00
N SER A 101 7.07 6.54 -0.69
CA SER A 101 8.31 6.49 -1.43
C SER A 101 8.52 5.17 -2.18
N LEU A 102 7.86 4.09 -1.77
CA LEU A 102 7.99 2.77 -2.39
C LEU A 102 6.63 2.09 -2.51
N VAL A 103 6.25 1.68 -3.73
CA VAL A 103 5.13 0.77 -3.95
C VAL A 103 5.56 -0.32 -4.93
N LEU A 104 5.40 -1.57 -4.52
CA LEU A 104 5.55 -2.76 -5.36
C LEU A 104 4.19 -3.41 -5.55
N ALA A 105 3.59 -3.27 -6.74
CA ALA A 105 2.27 -3.81 -7.08
C ALA A 105 2.04 -3.81 -8.60
N ILE A 106 0.98 -4.45 -9.09
CA ILE A 106 0.58 -4.48 -10.51
C ILE A 106 -0.21 -3.21 -10.84
N ASN A 107 0.15 -2.56 -11.95
CA ASN A 107 -0.62 -1.46 -12.50
C ASN A 107 -1.67 -1.97 -13.51
N LYS A 108 -2.93 -1.53 -13.38
CA LYS A 108 -4.01 -1.84 -14.33
C LYS A 108 -3.74 -1.34 -15.74
N ASP A 109 -3.03 -0.22 -15.88
CA ASP A 109 -2.81 0.42 -17.19
C ASP A 109 -1.72 -0.27 -18.02
N TYR A 110 -0.87 -1.08 -17.40
CA TYR A 110 0.29 -1.72 -18.04
C TYR A 110 0.34 -3.25 -17.87
N GLU A 111 -0.65 -3.84 -17.19
CA GLU A 111 -0.77 -5.28 -16.86
C GLU A 111 0.54 -5.93 -16.37
N SER A 112 1.42 -5.14 -15.75
CA SER A 112 2.77 -5.55 -15.36
C SER A 112 3.09 -5.09 -13.94
N THR A 113 3.96 -5.86 -13.27
CA THR A 113 4.50 -5.49 -11.95
C THR A 113 5.22 -4.15 -12.08
N THR A 114 4.71 -3.13 -11.41
CA THR A 114 5.22 -1.76 -11.49
C THR A 114 5.86 -1.38 -10.16
N TYR A 115 7.08 -0.84 -10.25
CA TYR A 115 7.83 -0.31 -9.12
C TYR A 115 7.69 1.20 -9.10
N PHE A 116 7.20 1.74 -7.99
CA PHE A 116 7.17 3.16 -7.77
C PHE A 116 8.18 3.49 -6.68
N ALA A 117 9.29 4.12 -7.03
CA ALA A 117 10.27 4.63 -6.07
C ALA A 117 10.35 6.16 -6.18
N GLN A 118 10.30 6.89 -5.05
CA GLN A 118 10.49 8.35 -5.01
C GLN A 118 11.87 8.78 -5.53
N LYS A 119 12.80 7.83 -5.68
CA LYS A 119 14.12 7.99 -6.30
C LYS A 119 14.12 7.82 -7.82
N CYS A 120 12.96 7.88 -8.48
CA CYS A 120 12.97 8.12 -9.91
C CYS A 120 13.38 9.56 -10.19
N ASN A 121 14.48 9.75 -10.93
CA ASN A 121 14.85 11.02 -11.55
C ASN A 121 13.86 11.39 -12.68
N CYS A 122 12.56 11.40 -12.39
CA CYS A 122 11.54 11.92 -13.28
C CYS A 122 11.46 13.44 -13.07
N PRO A 123 12.03 14.28 -13.97
CA PRO A 123 12.07 15.73 -13.80
C PRO A 123 10.68 16.38 -13.80
N GLN A 124 9.65 15.68 -14.28
CA GLN A 124 8.28 16.16 -14.26
C GLN A 124 7.46 15.69 -13.06
N CYS A 125 7.93 14.69 -12.31
CA CYS A 125 7.11 14.05 -11.29
C CYS A 125 7.14 14.76 -9.92
N LYS A 126 7.91 15.85 -9.78
CA LYS A 126 8.13 16.60 -8.52
C LYS A 126 8.30 15.69 -7.28
N GLY A 127 8.89 14.50 -7.46
CA GLY A 127 9.11 13.52 -6.40
C GLY A 127 7.84 12.93 -5.75
N THR A 128 6.65 12.96 -6.37
CA THR A 128 5.43 12.39 -5.78
C THR A 128 4.74 11.37 -6.69
N PHE A 129 4.45 10.19 -6.13
CA PHE A 129 3.72 9.10 -6.78
C PHE A 129 2.38 9.55 -7.39
N GLN A 130 1.66 10.42 -6.67
CA GLN A 130 0.39 11.01 -7.13
C GLN A 130 0.54 11.75 -8.47
N PHE A 131 1.64 12.50 -8.62
CA PHE A 131 1.91 13.33 -9.79
C PHE A 131 2.45 12.51 -10.97
N CYS A 132 3.18 11.41 -10.71
CA CYS A 132 3.52 10.42 -11.74
C CYS A 132 2.27 9.83 -12.40
N ARG A 133 1.25 9.51 -11.59
CA ARG A 133 0.02 8.85 -12.03
C ARG A 133 -0.91 9.78 -12.81
N SER A 134 -1.02 11.05 -12.41
CA SER A 134 -1.87 12.03 -13.11
C SER A 134 -1.37 12.40 -14.52
N ASN A 135 -0.10 12.08 -14.84
CA ASN A 135 0.53 12.47 -16.11
C ASN A 135 0.79 11.30 -17.08
N ASN A 136 0.38 10.05 -16.77
CA ASN A 136 0.63 8.86 -17.62
C ASN A 136 2.13 8.61 -17.97
N LYS A 137 3.08 9.09 -17.15
CA LYS A 137 4.54 9.00 -17.42
C LYS A 137 5.25 7.95 -16.55
N MET A 138 4.62 6.80 -16.34
CA MET A 138 5.11 5.73 -15.47
C MET A 138 6.19 4.84 -16.12
N THR A 139 6.67 5.18 -17.33
CA THR A 139 7.37 4.25 -18.22
C THR A 139 8.86 4.02 -17.96
N ASN A 140 9.52 4.63 -16.96
CA ASN A 140 11.00 4.44 -16.82
C ASN A 140 11.57 4.46 -15.40
N CYS A 141 10.81 4.04 -14.40
CA CYS A 141 11.33 3.79 -13.04
C CYS A 141 11.97 2.40 -12.90
N ARG A 142 12.88 2.01 -13.81
CA ARG A 142 13.64 0.76 -13.68
C ARG A 142 14.82 1.02 -12.75
N LEU A 143 14.61 0.87 -11.45
CA LEU A 143 15.70 0.77 -10.48
C LEU A 143 15.98 -0.72 -10.23
N ASP A 144 17.22 -1.10 -10.48
CA ASP A 144 17.72 -2.47 -10.41
C ASP A 144 17.40 -3.12 -9.05
N MET A 145 16.56 -4.14 -9.14
CA MET A 145 15.86 -4.81 -8.04
C MET A 145 16.64 -6.01 -7.48
N LEU A 146 17.96 -5.89 -7.37
CA LEU A 146 18.80 -6.90 -6.71
C LEU A 146 19.12 -6.54 -5.25
N ASN A 147 19.18 -5.25 -4.88
CA ASN A 147 19.72 -4.85 -3.56
C ASN A 147 18.68 -4.58 -2.46
N MET A 148 17.37 -4.65 -2.74
CA MET A 148 16.31 -4.38 -1.74
C MET A 148 15.61 -5.63 -1.21
N MET A 149 15.79 -6.80 -1.84
CA MET A 149 15.32 -8.08 -1.31
C MET A 149 16.29 -8.65 -0.26
N ASP A 150 17.54 -8.18 -0.21
CA ASP A 150 18.57 -8.69 0.71
C ASP A 150 18.52 -8.07 2.13
N THR A 151 17.50 -7.28 2.45
CA THR A 151 17.36 -6.62 3.77
C THR A 151 16.03 -6.88 4.48
N TYR A 152 15.27 -7.90 4.08
CA TYR A 152 14.06 -8.36 4.77
C TYR A 152 14.07 -9.86 5.07
#